data_AF-A0A8S3X747-F1
#
_entry.id   AF-A0A8S3X747-F1
#
_cell.length_a   1.000
_cell.length_b   1.000
_cell.length_c   1.000
_cell.angle_alpha   90.00
_cell.angle_beta   90.00
_cell.angle_gamma   90.00
#
_symmetry.space_group_name_H-M   'P 1'
#
loop_
_entity.id
_entity.type
_entity.pdbx_description
1 polymer ?
#
loop_
_entity_poly.entity_id
_entity_poly.type
_entity_poly.pdbx_seq_one_letter_code
_entity_poly.pdbx_strand_id
1 'polypeptide(L)'
;MPCLKILTNIPKSQIPRDFVDKIIPLLAKVLKKPENKFTCVISGDCYISFAGESKSPGATATLESIGNLGPNENRVIAKELSDFMEKEIGVNRDRFFLTFYDLSSYNVAKCGVTVEGASESQNNTKERRPLQQDLRHSARSVYPPAPFALLATQRQSAQGAAFRRLKYLYLYRNRIQHIDSDVFQDMIHLEQLYLHANEIHQIEPETFSHLPRLERLYLHNNHLKRIPPGSFRGLENLRKLRLDSNALICDCSMLWFVRMLS
;
A
#
# COMPACT_ATOMS: atom_id res chain seq x y z
N MET A 1 -4.89 18.34 5.41
CA MET A 1 -5.93 17.37 5.83
C MET A 1 -5.27 16.01 6.05
N PRO A 2 -4.77 15.71 7.24
CA PRO A 2 -4.20 14.40 7.55
C PRO A 2 -5.30 13.39 7.92
N CYS A 3 -5.25 12.20 7.34
CA CYS A 3 -6.16 11.10 7.64
C CYS A 3 -5.34 9.86 8.01
N LEU A 4 -5.44 9.45 9.27
CA LEU A 4 -4.83 8.21 9.77
C LEU A 4 -5.91 7.13 9.85
N LYS A 5 -5.70 5.99 9.19
CA LYS A 5 -6.56 4.81 9.33
C LYS A 5 -5.71 3.68 9.90
N ILE A 6 -6.16 3.06 10.98
CA ILE A 6 -5.51 1.96 11.66
C ILE A 6 -6.47 0.77 11.66
N LEU A 7 -5.99 -0.37 11.19
CA LEU A 7 -6.67 -1.66 11.28
C LEU A 7 -5.83 -2.55 12.18
N THR A 8 -6.45 -3.16 13.19
CA THR A 8 -5.76 -4.03 14.13
C THR A 8 -6.60 -5.26 14.45
N ASN A 9 -5.94 -6.40 14.67
CA ASN A 9 -6.60 -7.61 15.20
C ASN A 9 -6.86 -7.52 16.71
N ILE A 10 -6.40 -6.45 17.38
CA ILE A 10 -6.72 -6.18 18.78
C ILE A 10 -8.24 -5.98 18.94
N PRO A 11 -8.88 -6.61 19.94
CA PRO A 11 -10.29 -6.41 20.20
C PRO A 11 -10.64 -4.96 20.49
N LYS A 12 -11.77 -4.47 19.96
CA LYS A 12 -12.20 -3.07 20.21
C LYS A 12 -12.31 -2.72 21.69
N SER A 13 -12.64 -3.69 22.55
CA SER A 13 -12.72 -3.50 24.00
C SER A 13 -11.37 -3.19 24.67
N GLN A 14 -10.26 -3.56 24.02
CA GLN A 14 -8.90 -3.31 24.52
C GLN A 14 -8.30 -2.00 23.98
N ILE A 15 -8.99 -1.33 23.04
CA ILE A 15 -8.54 -0.05 22.50
C ILE A 15 -9.00 1.07 23.45
N PRO A 16 -8.09 1.88 24.02
CA PRO A 16 -8.45 2.98 24.90
C PRO A 16 -9.41 3.98 24.23
N ARG A 17 -10.38 4.51 24.99
CA ARG A 17 -11.34 5.50 24.44
C ARG A 17 -10.65 6.82 24.04
N ASP A 18 -9.58 7.17 24.74
CA ASP A 18 -8.76 8.37 24.51
C ASP A 18 -7.59 8.12 23.52
N PHE A 19 -7.57 6.97 22.85
CA PHE A 19 -6.50 6.59 21.93
C PHE A 19 -6.28 7.65 20.83
N VAL A 20 -7.37 8.17 20.27
CA VAL A 20 -7.31 9.20 19.22
C VAL A 20 -6.82 10.54 19.77
N ASP A 21 -7.26 10.91 20.97
CA ASP A 21 -6.88 12.16 21.63
C ASP A 21 -5.38 12.19 21.96
N LYS A 22 -4.77 11.02 22.22
CA LYS A 22 -3.33 10.90 22.47
C LYS A 22 -2.49 10.89 21.19
N ILE A 23 -2.99 10.28 20.10
CA ILE A 23 -2.19 10.10 18.88
C ILE A 23 -2.16 11.34 17.98
N ILE A 24 -3.24 12.14 17.99
CA ILE A 24 -3.34 13.35 17.15
C ILE A 24 -2.25 14.39 17.48
N PRO A 25 -1.99 14.74 18.76
CA PRO A 25 -0.94 15.71 19.10
C PRO A 25 0.45 15.29 18.63
N LEU A 26 0.78 13.98 18.72
CA LEU A 26 2.05 13.42 18.24
C LEU A 26 2.22 13.69 16.74
N LEU A 27 1.19 13.39 15.94
CA LEU A 27 1.23 13.57 14.50
C LEU A 27 1.15 15.04 14.07
N ALA A 28 0.36 15.86 14.78
CA ALA A 28 0.21 17.29 14.52
C ALA A 28 1.55 18.02 14.61
N LYS A 29 2.37 17.66 15.60
CA LYS A 29 3.72 18.20 15.79
C LYS A 29 4.64 17.89 14.60
N VAL A 30 4.65 16.64 14.14
CA VAL A 30 5.56 16.22 13.05
C VAL A 30 5.09 16.73 11.69
N LEU A 31 3.79 16.65 11.42
CA LEU A 31 3.20 17.12 10.15
C LEU A 31 3.05 18.64 10.08
N LYS A 32 3.31 19.37 11.17
CA LYS A 32 3.15 20.82 11.29
C LYS A 32 1.76 21.27 10.83
N LYS A 33 0.72 20.57 11.31
CA LYS A 33 -0.68 20.81 10.93
C LYS A 33 -1.53 20.93 12.19
N PRO A 34 -2.57 21.78 12.19
CA PRO A 34 -3.42 21.96 13.35
C PRO A 34 -4.24 20.69 13.63
N GLU A 35 -4.37 20.34 14.91
CA GLU A 35 -5.01 19.10 15.39
C GLU A 35 -6.46 18.97 14.89
N ASN A 36 -7.22 20.07 14.86
CA ASN A 36 -8.61 20.10 14.38
C ASN A 36 -8.78 19.79 12.88
N LYS A 37 -7.69 19.58 12.12
CA LYS A 37 -7.73 19.14 10.72
C LYS A 37 -7.44 17.66 10.55
N PHE A 38 -7.10 16.94 11.62
CA PHE A 38 -6.86 15.51 11.59
C PHE A 38 -8.16 14.72 11.61
N THR A 39 -8.16 13.62 10.87
CA THR A 39 -9.12 12.54 11.01
C THR A 39 -8.34 11.29 11.37
N CYS A 40 -8.77 10.58 12.42
CA CYS A 40 -8.20 9.29 12.80
C CYS A 40 -9.33 8.27 12.93
N VAL A 41 -9.16 7.11 12.31
CA VAL A 41 -10.06 5.98 12.43
C VAL A 41 -9.25 4.77 12.85
N ILE A 42 -9.61 4.15 13.97
CA ILE A 42 -9.06 2.87 14.39
C ILE A 42 -10.16 1.81 14.39
N SER A 43 -9.90 0.69 13.73
CA SER A 43 -10.80 -0.48 13.69
C SER A 43 -10.10 -1.65 14.36
N GLY A 44 -10.60 -2.04 15.54
CA GLY A 44 -10.28 -3.31 16.17
C GLY A 44 -11.09 -4.48 15.58
N ASP A 45 -10.81 -5.68 16.09
CA ASP A 45 -11.44 -6.94 15.66
C ASP A 45 -11.24 -7.24 14.16
N CYS A 46 -10.17 -6.70 13.56
CA CYS A 46 -9.87 -6.95 12.15
C CYS A 46 -9.22 -8.34 11.98
N TYR A 47 -9.61 -9.06 10.93
CA TYR A 47 -8.91 -10.27 10.53
C TYR A 47 -7.62 -9.88 9.79
N ILE A 48 -6.50 -9.85 10.52
CA ILE A 48 -5.17 -9.53 10.00
C ILE A 48 -4.24 -10.69 10.34
N SER A 49 -3.40 -11.08 9.37
CA SER A 49 -2.35 -12.09 9.54
C SER A 49 -1.02 -11.49 9.10
N PHE A 50 0.02 -11.72 9.89
CA PHE A 50 1.39 -11.34 9.59
C PHE A 50 2.19 -12.62 9.43
N ALA A 51 2.74 -12.84 8.22
CA ALA A 51 3.49 -14.04 7.87
C ALA A 51 2.73 -15.36 8.19
N GLY A 52 1.41 -15.38 7.98
CA GLY A 52 0.57 -16.55 8.24
C GLY A 52 0.05 -16.65 9.68
N GLU A 53 0.57 -15.85 10.62
CA GLU A 53 0.17 -15.85 12.03
C GLU A 53 -0.80 -14.70 12.37
N SER A 54 -1.98 -15.04 12.88
CA SER A 54 -3.08 -14.09 13.13
C SER A 54 -3.44 -13.88 14.61
N LYS A 55 -2.93 -14.70 15.53
CA LYS A 55 -3.27 -14.60 16.97
C LYS A 55 -2.50 -13.50 17.68
N SER A 56 -1.26 -13.27 17.28
CA SER A 56 -0.42 -12.24 17.90
C SER A 56 -0.86 -10.83 17.49
N PRO A 57 -0.83 -9.84 18.39
CA PRO A 57 -1.11 -8.44 18.10
C PRO A 57 -0.44 -7.95 16.82
N GLY A 58 -1.21 -7.35 15.92
CA GLY A 58 -0.71 -6.83 14.67
C GLY A 58 -1.62 -5.75 14.11
N ALA A 59 -1.02 -4.73 13.51
CA ALA A 59 -1.77 -3.61 12.95
C ALA A 59 -1.19 -3.10 11.64
N THR A 60 -2.06 -2.63 10.76
CA THR A 60 -1.69 -1.91 9.55
C THR A 60 -2.28 -0.53 9.60
N ALA A 61 -1.51 0.48 9.23
CA ALA A 61 -1.93 1.87 9.20
C ALA A 61 -1.65 2.52 7.85
N THR A 62 -2.53 3.43 7.45
CA THR A 62 -2.32 4.33 6.32
C THR A 62 -2.41 5.77 6.80
N LEU A 63 -1.41 6.58 6.48
CA LEU A 63 -1.43 8.02 6.72
C LEU A 63 -1.47 8.77 5.39
N GLU A 64 -2.62 9.39 5.14
CA GLU A 64 -2.88 10.24 3.98
C GLU A 64 -2.71 11.71 4.39
N SER A 65 -1.98 12.52 3.63
CA SER A 65 -1.81 13.94 3.96
C SER A 65 -1.49 14.75 2.72
N ILE A 66 -1.97 15.99 2.64
CA ILE A 66 -1.58 16.93 1.58
C ILE A 66 -0.25 17.57 1.96
N GLY A 67 0.88 17.13 1.40
CA GLY A 67 2.22 17.62 1.74
C GLY A 67 2.67 17.24 3.16
N ASN A 68 3.93 17.57 3.46
CA ASN A 68 4.61 17.25 4.72
C ASN A 68 4.76 15.75 5.00
N LEU A 69 4.85 14.92 3.94
CA LEU A 69 5.16 13.49 4.00
C LEU A 69 6.47 13.16 3.26
N GLY A 70 7.55 13.84 3.66
CA GLY A 70 8.90 13.60 3.15
C GLY A 70 9.61 12.42 3.83
N PRO A 71 10.78 11.97 3.33
CA PRO A 71 11.51 10.84 3.92
C PRO A 71 11.85 11.01 5.41
N ASN A 72 12.18 12.23 5.84
CA ASN A 72 12.53 12.53 7.23
C ASN A 72 11.29 12.52 8.13
N GLU A 73 10.22 13.18 7.70
CA GLU A 73 8.93 13.19 8.41
C GLU A 73 8.39 11.78 8.53
N ASN A 74 8.41 11.00 7.45
CA ASN A 74 7.94 9.62 7.42
C ASN A 74 8.73 8.74 8.41
N ARG A 75 10.05 8.92 8.53
CA ARG A 75 10.88 8.19 9.49
C ARG A 75 10.49 8.52 10.93
N VAL A 76 10.29 9.80 11.25
CA VAL A 76 9.89 10.24 12.60
C VAL A 76 8.49 9.73 12.92
N ILE A 77 7.53 9.88 12.00
CA ILE A 77 6.16 9.41 12.17
C ILE A 77 6.11 7.89 12.37
N ALA A 78 6.86 7.13 11.55
CA ALA A 78 6.90 5.67 11.69
C ALA A 78 7.41 5.24 13.06
N LYS A 79 8.46 5.89 13.56
CA LYS A 79 8.99 5.62 14.91
C LYS A 79 7.96 5.95 15.99
N GLU A 80 7.47 7.18 16.02
CA GLU A 80 6.51 7.66 17.04
C GLU A 80 5.23 6.81 17.06
N LEU A 81 4.69 6.47 15.88
CA LEU A 81 3.51 5.61 15.80
C LEU A 81 3.80 4.18 16.26
N SER A 82 4.95 3.61 15.89
CA SER A 82 5.30 2.25 16.35
C SER A 82 5.42 2.20 17.88
N ASP A 83 6.11 3.18 18.47
CA ASP A 83 6.28 3.31 19.91
C ASP A 83 4.92 3.48 20.62
N PHE A 84 4.03 4.28 20.03
CA PHE A 84 2.68 4.49 20.54
C PHE A 84 1.81 3.21 20.48
N MET A 85 1.85 2.49 19.36
CA MET A 85 1.07 1.26 19.16
C MET A 85 1.50 0.14 20.10
N GLU A 86 2.81 0.02 20.34
CA GLU A 86 3.39 -0.91 21.30
C GLU A 86 2.93 -0.58 22.72
N LYS A 87 2.95 0.69 23.10
CA LYS A 87 2.55 1.15 24.43
C LYS A 87 1.05 1.03 24.71
N GLU A 88 0.19 1.49 23.80
CA GLU A 88 -1.24 1.63 24.09
C GLU A 88 -2.02 0.34 23.83
N ILE A 89 -1.62 -0.47 22.85
CA ILE A 89 -2.38 -1.68 22.45
C ILE A 89 -1.50 -2.93 22.25
N GLY A 90 -0.23 -2.89 22.67
CA GLY A 90 0.65 -4.07 22.67
C GLY A 90 1.04 -4.59 21.30
N VAL A 91 0.93 -3.78 20.24
CA VAL A 91 1.34 -4.17 18.89
C VAL A 91 2.83 -3.93 18.75
N ASN A 92 3.61 -5.01 18.65
CA ASN A 92 5.05 -4.93 18.42
C ASN A 92 5.37 -4.26 17.08
N ARG A 93 6.49 -3.54 17.02
CA ARG A 93 6.97 -2.83 15.82
C ARG A 93 7.13 -3.74 14.60
N ASP A 94 7.56 -4.98 14.79
CA ASP A 94 7.74 -5.96 13.71
C ASP A 94 6.39 -6.48 13.16
N ARG A 95 5.29 -6.18 13.86
CA ARG A 95 3.91 -6.50 13.47
C ARG A 95 3.09 -5.23 13.24
N PHE A 96 3.75 -4.13 12.90
CA PHE A 96 3.12 -2.87 12.54
C PHE A 96 3.60 -2.38 11.16
N PHE A 97 2.67 -2.30 10.19
CA PHE A 97 2.97 -1.74 8.87
C PHE A 97 2.32 -0.38 8.70
N LEU A 98 3.10 0.63 8.32
CA LEU A 98 2.62 1.98 8.04
C LEU A 98 2.90 2.36 6.59
N THR A 99 1.86 2.76 5.88
CA THR A 99 1.95 3.27 4.50
C THR A 99 1.62 4.76 4.45
N PHE A 100 2.43 5.54 3.75
CA PHE A 100 2.23 6.97 3.57
C PHE A 100 1.66 7.27 2.18
N TYR A 101 0.69 8.17 2.12
CA TYR A 101 0.10 8.67 0.89
C TYR A 101 0.16 10.21 0.88
N ASP A 102 1.11 10.76 0.14
CA ASP A 102 1.14 12.18 -0.16
C ASP A 102 0.09 12.52 -1.23
N LEU A 103 -0.82 13.43 -0.89
CA LEU A 103 -1.98 13.80 -1.71
C LEU A 103 -1.79 15.19 -2.31
N SER A 104 -2.20 15.34 -3.57
CA SER A 104 -2.36 16.67 -4.16
C SER A 104 -3.62 17.36 -3.61
N SER A 105 -3.53 18.64 -3.30
CA SER A 105 -4.65 19.48 -2.84
C SER A 105 -5.85 19.47 -3.80
N TYR A 106 -5.60 19.39 -5.10
CA TYR A 106 -6.63 19.35 -6.14
C TYR A 106 -7.52 18.09 -6.09
N ASN A 107 -7.03 17.00 -5.50
CA ASN A 107 -7.73 15.72 -5.43
C ASN A 107 -8.47 15.51 -4.10
N VAL A 108 -8.54 16.54 -3.25
CA VAL A 108 -9.06 16.43 -1.90
C VAL A 108 -10.06 17.55 -1.63
N ALA A 109 -11.27 17.18 -1.23
CA ALA A 109 -12.31 18.12 -0.81
C ALA A 109 -12.68 17.92 0.67
N LYS A 110 -12.93 19.02 1.37
CA LYS A 110 -13.49 19.03 2.74
C LYS A 110 -14.68 19.97 2.77
N CYS A 111 -15.81 19.50 3.30
CA CYS A 111 -17.07 20.26 3.35
C CYS A 111 -17.56 20.74 1.96
N GLY A 112 -17.35 19.94 0.91
CA GLY A 112 -17.81 20.26 -0.45
C GLY A 112 -16.92 21.22 -1.25
N VAL A 113 -15.80 21.68 -0.68
CA VAL A 113 -14.82 22.55 -1.36
C VAL A 113 -13.48 21.85 -1.44
N THR A 114 -12.78 21.96 -2.58
CA THR A 114 -11.40 21.49 -2.71
C THR A 114 -10.50 22.22 -1.71
N VAL A 115 -9.56 21.51 -1.10
CA VAL A 115 -8.67 22.12 -0.10
C VAL A 115 -7.71 23.04 -0.85
N GLU A 116 -7.84 24.36 -0.68
CA GLU A 116 -6.89 25.32 -1.24
C GLU A 116 -5.47 25.00 -0.75
N GLY A 117 -4.52 24.95 -1.69
CA GLY A 117 -3.16 24.48 -1.43
C GLY A 117 -2.52 25.26 -0.29
N ALA A 118 -1.96 24.54 0.68
CA ALA A 118 -0.99 25.14 1.60
C ALA A 118 0.24 25.52 0.76
N SER A 119 0.29 26.79 0.33
CA SER A 119 1.45 27.46 -0.24
C SER A 119 2.44 26.53 -0.97
N GLU A 120 2.17 26.23 -2.25
CA GLU A 120 3.30 26.08 -3.18
C GLU A 120 4.01 27.44 -3.16
N SER A 121 5.04 27.56 -2.33
CA SER A 121 5.87 28.75 -2.32
C SER A 121 6.50 28.83 -3.69
N GLN A 122 6.08 29.85 -4.44
CA GLN A 122 6.81 30.37 -5.57
C GLN A 122 8.27 30.53 -5.15
N ASN A 123 9.13 29.63 -5.62
CA ASN A 123 10.53 29.93 -5.85
C ASN A 123 11.06 29.03 -6.97
N ASN A 124 11.22 29.68 -8.11
CA ASN A 124 12.01 29.33 -9.29
C ASN A 124 11.29 28.75 -10.51
N THR A 125 10.58 29.65 -11.18
CA THR A 125 10.86 29.92 -12.60
C THR A 125 12.36 30.08 -12.84
N LYS A 126 13.05 29.01 -13.25
CA LYS A 126 14.13 29.07 -14.25
C LYS A 126 14.44 27.65 -14.75
N GLU A 127 14.41 27.53 -16.08
CA GLU A 127 14.95 26.46 -16.91
C GLU A 127 14.18 25.14 -16.99
N ARG A 128 13.20 25.15 -17.90
CA ARG A 128 12.99 24.01 -18.80
C ARG A 128 14.24 23.85 -19.69
N ARG A 129 14.92 22.70 -19.62
CA ARG A 129 15.59 21.99 -20.74
C ARG A 129 16.12 20.61 -20.27
N PRO A 130 16.44 19.66 -21.18
CA PRO A 130 15.89 18.32 -21.17
C PRO A 130 16.74 17.28 -20.43
N LEU A 131 16.09 16.18 -20.02
CA LEU A 131 16.70 14.97 -19.47
C LEU A 131 17.63 14.32 -20.50
N GLN A 132 18.94 14.55 -20.35
CA GLN A 132 19.99 13.64 -20.79
C GLN A 132 20.95 13.38 -19.63
N GLN A 133 21.21 12.08 -19.42
CA GLN A 133 22.37 11.47 -18.77
C GLN A 133 22.86 12.10 -17.46
N ASP A 134 22.68 11.36 -16.36
CA ASP A 134 23.86 10.97 -15.56
C ASP A 134 23.55 9.75 -14.67
N LEU A 135 24.00 8.60 -15.17
CA LEU A 135 24.38 7.46 -14.34
C LEU A 135 25.72 7.83 -13.69
N ARG A 136 25.79 7.85 -12.36
CA ARG A 136 26.76 7.12 -11.52
C ARG A 136 26.86 7.72 -10.11
N HIS A 137 27.14 6.81 -9.18
CA HIS A 137 27.62 7.01 -7.80
C HIS A 137 26.59 7.03 -6.66
N SER A 138 26.38 5.81 -6.14
CA SER A 138 26.51 5.45 -4.73
C SER A 138 25.52 6.02 -3.71
N ALA A 139 24.56 5.15 -3.32
CA ALA A 139 24.29 4.94 -1.90
C ALA A 139 23.82 3.50 -1.68
N ARG A 140 24.76 2.64 -1.24
CA ARG A 140 24.44 1.38 -0.57
C ARG A 140 23.62 1.73 0.68
N SER A 141 22.34 1.38 0.70
CA SER A 141 21.56 1.26 1.94
C SER A 141 21.40 -0.22 2.22
N VAL A 142 22.30 -0.72 3.08
CA VAL A 142 22.26 -2.07 3.64
C VAL A 142 21.11 -2.10 4.65
N TYR A 143 19.96 -2.63 4.24
CA TYR A 143 19.01 -3.23 5.19
C TYR A 143 19.16 -4.75 5.08
N PRO A 144 19.20 -5.49 6.20
CA PRO A 144 19.39 -6.92 6.15
C PRO A 144 18.19 -7.59 5.48
N PRO A 145 18.41 -8.70 4.74
CA PRO A 145 17.32 -9.46 4.17
C PRO A 145 16.60 -10.20 5.30
N ALA A 146 15.30 -9.95 5.49
CA ALA A 146 14.46 -10.88 6.24
C ALA A 146 14.39 -12.20 5.43
N PRO A 147 14.74 -13.35 6.01
CA PRO A 147 14.77 -14.61 5.27
C PRO A 147 13.34 -15.16 5.19
N PHE A 148 12.68 -14.95 4.05
CA PHE A 148 11.69 -15.91 3.59
C PHE A 148 12.25 -16.58 2.36
N ALA A 149 12.99 -17.67 2.60
CA ALA A 149 13.06 -18.73 1.62
C ALA A 149 11.63 -19.20 1.39
N LEU A 150 11.07 -18.91 0.21
CA LEU A 150 9.92 -19.64 -0.30
C LEU A 150 10.44 -21.08 -0.49
N LEU A 151 10.30 -21.91 0.54
CA LEU A 151 10.48 -23.33 0.40
C LEU A 151 9.39 -23.80 -0.56
N ALA A 152 9.84 -24.16 -1.76
CA ALA A 152 9.13 -25.05 -2.64
C ALA A 152 8.91 -26.37 -1.88
N THR A 153 7.80 -26.49 -1.16
CA THR A 153 7.40 -27.75 -0.55
C THR A 153 5.89 -27.94 -0.61
N GLN A 154 5.53 -28.89 -1.47
CA GLN A 154 4.35 -29.75 -1.45
C GLN A 154 2.96 -29.10 -1.53
N ARG A 155 2.30 -29.45 -2.65
CA ARG A 155 0.84 -29.52 -2.79
C ARG A 155 0.21 -30.10 -1.53
N GLN A 156 -0.30 -29.24 -0.66
CA GLN A 156 -1.45 -29.56 0.16
C GLN A 156 -2.49 -28.51 -0.13
N SER A 157 -3.56 -28.99 -0.74
CA SER A 157 -4.84 -28.34 -0.94
C SER A 157 -5.36 -27.77 0.38
N ALA A 158 -4.96 -26.55 0.72
CA ALA A 158 -5.72 -25.72 1.65
C ALA A 158 -6.93 -25.13 0.90
N GLN A 159 -7.78 -26.01 0.39
CA GLN A 159 -9.12 -25.63 -0.07
C GLN A 159 -9.98 -25.41 1.18
N GLY A 160 -10.46 -24.18 1.39
CA GLY A 160 -11.49 -23.91 2.37
C GLY A 160 -11.37 -22.58 3.09
N ALA A 161 -12.07 -21.57 2.57
CA ALA A 161 -12.61 -20.41 3.30
C ALA A 161 -11.67 -19.43 4.03
N ALA A 162 -10.37 -19.72 4.17
CA ALA A 162 -9.46 -18.99 5.07
C ALA A 162 -9.27 -17.50 4.73
N PHE A 163 -9.48 -17.09 3.47
CA PHE A 163 -9.20 -15.72 3.02
C PHE A 163 -10.42 -14.96 2.50
N ARG A 164 -11.63 -15.50 2.66
CA ARG A 164 -12.86 -14.89 2.13
C ARG A 164 -13.19 -13.53 2.71
N ARG A 165 -12.65 -13.18 3.89
CA ARG A 165 -12.85 -11.88 4.54
C ARG A 165 -11.66 -10.92 4.35
N LEU A 166 -10.60 -11.37 3.67
CA LEU A 166 -9.38 -10.59 3.48
C LEU A 166 -9.67 -9.41 2.55
N LYS A 167 -9.38 -8.19 3.01
CA LYS A 167 -9.56 -6.94 2.25
C LYS A 167 -8.26 -6.36 1.72
N TYR A 168 -7.16 -6.57 2.42
CA TYR A 168 -5.85 -6.00 2.09
C TYR A 168 -4.81 -7.11 2.09
N LEU A 169 -4.07 -7.25 1.00
CA LEU A 169 -3.00 -8.23 0.87
C LEU A 169 -1.69 -7.54 0.47
N TYR A 170 -0.70 -7.65 1.35
CA TYR A 170 0.63 -7.06 1.20
C TYR A 170 1.67 -8.13 0.88
N LEU A 171 2.17 -8.12 -0.36
CA LEU A 171 3.18 -9.05 -0.87
C LEU A 171 4.37 -8.32 -1.50
N TYR A 172 4.47 -7.00 -1.32
CA TYR A 172 5.50 -6.17 -1.93
C TYR A 172 6.88 -6.38 -1.31
N ARG A 173 7.96 -6.08 -2.06
CA ARG A 173 9.37 -6.26 -1.62
C ARG A 173 9.72 -7.70 -1.24
N ASN A 174 9.22 -8.67 -2.01
CA ASN A 174 9.63 -10.07 -1.92
C ASN A 174 10.35 -10.49 -3.20
N ARG A 175 10.60 -11.80 -3.36
CA ARG A 175 11.21 -12.41 -4.55
C ARG A 175 10.19 -13.23 -5.35
N ILE A 176 8.95 -12.76 -5.41
CA ILE A 176 7.88 -13.47 -6.13
C ILE A 176 8.16 -13.34 -7.62
N GLN A 177 8.37 -14.47 -8.30
CA GLN A 177 8.63 -14.52 -9.74
C GLN A 177 7.40 -14.93 -10.55
N HIS A 178 6.55 -15.76 -9.95
CA HIS A 178 5.36 -16.34 -10.56
C HIS A 178 4.16 -16.18 -9.63
N ILE A 179 2.99 -15.95 -10.24
CA ILE A 179 1.70 -15.90 -9.57
C ILE A 179 0.82 -16.90 -10.31
N ASP A 180 0.45 -17.98 -9.62
CA ASP A 180 -0.45 -18.98 -10.18
C ASP A 180 -1.86 -18.39 -10.34
N SER A 181 -2.58 -18.82 -11.39
CA SER A 181 -3.86 -18.22 -11.76
C SER A 181 -4.96 -18.38 -10.70
N ASP A 182 -4.84 -19.37 -9.82
CA ASP A 182 -5.83 -19.72 -8.79
C ASP A 182 -5.44 -19.23 -7.38
N VAL A 183 -4.26 -18.61 -7.19
CA VAL A 183 -3.76 -18.24 -5.86
C VAL A 183 -4.68 -17.25 -5.11
N PHE A 184 -5.46 -16.48 -5.86
CA PHE A 184 -6.40 -15.49 -5.31
C PHE A 184 -7.87 -15.94 -5.32
N GLN A 185 -8.17 -17.19 -5.71
CA GLN A 185 -9.54 -17.65 -5.96
C GLN A 185 -10.50 -17.48 -4.77
N ASP A 186 -9.99 -17.65 -3.55
CA ASP A 186 -10.79 -17.58 -2.32
C ASP A 186 -10.85 -16.16 -1.72
N MET A 187 -10.18 -15.17 -2.31
CA MET A 187 -10.06 -13.80 -1.78
C MET A 187 -11.15 -12.86 -2.33
N ILE A 188 -12.39 -13.33 -2.37
CA ILE A 188 -13.55 -12.65 -3.00
C ILE A 188 -13.92 -11.28 -2.41
N HIS A 189 -13.33 -10.89 -1.28
CA HIS A 189 -13.54 -9.59 -0.63
C HIS A 189 -12.28 -8.70 -0.65
N LEU A 190 -11.26 -9.08 -1.41
CA LEU A 190 -10.02 -8.30 -1.50
C LEU A 190 -10.29 -6.97 -2.20
N GLU A 191 -9.94 -5.88 -1.53
CA GLU A 191 -10.08 -4.51 -2.00
C GLU A 191 -8.75 -3.93 -2.49
N GLN A 192 -7.61 -4.36 -1.92
CA GLN A 192 -6.30 -3.88 -2.33
C GLN A 192 -5.23 -4.97 -2.33
N LEU A 193 -4.46 -5.03 -3.41
CA LEU A 193 -3.39 -6.00 -3.62
C LEU A 193 -2.08 -5.29 -3.93
N TYR A 194 -1.07 -5.54 -3.11
CA TYR A 194 0.26 -4.95 -3.23
C TYR A 194 1.29 -6.00 -3.62
N LEU A 195 1.72 -5.99 -4.88
CA LEU A 195 2.72 -6.90 -5.48
C LEU A 195 3.97 -6.17 -6.00
N HIS A 196 4.09 -4.88 -5.72
CA HIS A 196 5.17 -4.05 -6.23
C HIS A 196 6.54 -4.43 -5.64
N ALA A 197 7.63 -4.10 -6.34
CA ALA A 197 8.98 -4.46 -5.92
C ALA A 197 9.16 -5.98 -5.72
N ASN A 198 8.72 -6.77 -6.70
CA ASN A 198 8.97 -8.21 -6.79
C ASN A 198 9.74 -8.51 -8.10
N GLU A 199 9.86 -9.78 -8.44
CA GLU A 199 10.54 -10.26 -9.63
C GLU A 199 9.53 -10.85 -10.64
N ILE A 200 8.30 -10.33 -10.70
CA ILE A 200 7.22 -10.91 -11.51
C ILE A 200 7.47 -10.62 -12.99
N HIS A 201 7.54 -11.69 -13.80
CA HIS A 201 7.83 -11.58 -15.24
C HIS A 201 6.58 -11.61 -16.12
N GLN A 202 5.52 -12.28 -15.65
CA GLN A 202 4.27 -12.43 -16.38
C GLN A 202 3.07 -12.49 -15.43
N ILE A 203 1.91 -12.11 -15.96
CA ILE A 203 0.61 -12.29 -15.31
C ILE A 203 -0.19 -13.23 -16.19
N GLU A 204 -0.49 -14.42 -15.68
CA GLU A 204 -1.32 -15.37 -16.41
C GLU A 204 -2.73 -14.78 -16.64
N PRO A 205 -3.39 -15.11 -17.76
CA PRO A 205 -4.79 -14.78 -17.95
C PRO A 205 -5.63 -15.22 -16.74
N GLU A 206 -6.64 -14.43 -16.40
CA GLU A 206 -7.60 -14.77 -15.33
C GLU A 206 -7.04 -14.86 -13.90
N THR A 207 -5.75 -14.53 -13.68
CA THR A 207 -5.12 -14.49 -12.34
C THR A 207 -5.94 -13.68 -11.31
N PHE A 208 -6.63 -12.62 -11.76
CA PHE A 208 -7.44 -11.77 -10.89
C PHE A 208 -8.95 -11.93 -11.10
N SER A 209 -9.39 -12.95 -11.83
CA SER A 209 -10.80 -13.15 -12.23
C SER A 209 -11.77 -13.29 -11.07
N HIS A 210 -11.30 -13.78 -9.92
CA HIS A 210 -12.08 -14.00 -8.72
C HIS A 210 -12.05 -12.83 -7.71
N LEU A 211 -11.59 -11.64 -8.14
CA LEU A 211 -11.44 -10.46 -7.28
C LEU A 211 -12.41 -9.32 -7.64
N PRO A 212 -13.75 -9.54 -7.57
CA PRO A 212 -14.73 -8.56 -8.03
C PRO A 212 -14.72 -7.26 -7.21
N ARG A 213 -14.18 -7.28 -5.99
CA ARG A 213 -14.10 -6.11 -5.10
C ARG A 213 -12.77 -5.35 -5.16
N LEU A 214 -11.83 -5.78 -6.00
CA LEU A 214 -10.49 -5.18 -6.00
C LEU A 214 -10.54 -3.77 -6.58
N GLU A 215 -10.16 -2.79 -5.76
CA GLU A 215 -10.12 -1.38 -6.12
C GLU A 215 -8.72 -0.90 -6.50
N ARG A 216 -7.68 -1.49 -5.89
CA ARG A 216 -6.28 -1.05 -6.06
C ARG A 216 -5.35 -2.23 -6.29
N LEU A 217 -4.64 -2.19 -7.40
CA LEU A 217 -3.63 -3.18 -7.78
C LEU A 217 -2.28 -2.50 -8.03
N TYR A 218 -1.28 -2.87 -7.23
CA TYR A 218 0.07 -2.32 -7.33
C TYR A 218 1.04 -3.38 -7.84
N LEU A 219 1.49 -3.26 -9.08
CA LEU A 219 2.44 -4.14 -9.77
C LEU A 219 3.71 -3.43 -10.22
N HIS A 220 3.88 -2.15 -9.87
CA HIS A 220 5.05 -1.35 -10.24
C HIS A 220 6.35 -1.94 -9.69
N ASN A 221 7.48 -1.63 -10.33
CA ASN A 221 8.80 -2.16 -9.94
C ASN A 221 8.84 -3.71 -9.98
N ASN A 222 8.47 -4.28 -11.12
CA ASN A 222 8.55 -5.72 -11.43
C ASN A 222 9.25 -5.89 -12.80
N HIS A 223 9.23 -7.10 -13.37
CA HIS A 223 9.87 -7.43 -14.64
C HIS A 223 8.85 -7.75 -15.75
N LEU A 224 7.63 -7.23 -15.65
CA LEU A 224 6.58 -7.47 -16.62
C LEU A 224 6.99 -6.90 -17.98
N LYS A 225 6.99 -7.76 -19.00
CA LYS A 225 7.26 -7.35 -20.39
C LYS A 225 5.98 -7.15 -21.21
N ARG A 226 4.94 -7.91 -20.92
CA ARG A 226 3.67 -7.90 -21.64
C ARG A 226 2.53 -8.12 -20.65
N ILE A 227 1.34 -7.69 -21.06
CA ILE A 227 0.10 -7.98 -20.34
C ILE A 227 -0.82 -8.72 -21.32
N PRO A 228 -0.98 -10.04 -21.17
CA PRO A 228 -1.87 -10.83 -22.01
C PRO A 228 -3.33 -10.30 -21.95
N PRO A 229 -4.08 -10.38 -23.07
CA PRO A 229 -5.52 -10.14 -23.04
C PRO A 229 -6.20 -10.97 -21.94
N GLY A 230 -7.08 -10.34 -21.18
CA GLY A 230 -7.81 -11.00 -20.09
C GLY A 230 -7.05 -11.11 -18.77
N SER A 231 -5.80 -10.62 -18.66
CA SER A 231 -5.09 -10.58 -17.36
C SER A 231 -5.84 -9.76 -16.29
N PHE A 232 -6.63 -8.77 -16.69
CA PHE A 232 -7.44 -7.93 -15.78
C PHE A 232 -8.94 -8.25 -15.83
N ARG A 233 -9.32 -9.40 -16.40
CA ARG A 233 -10.72 -9.86 -16.38
C ARG A 233 -11.19 -10.02 -14.93
N GLY A 234 -12.44 -9.66 -14.65
CA GLY A 234 -13.04 -9.73 -13.30
C GLY A 234 -12.74 -8.54 -12.38
N LEU A 235 -11.87 -7.61 -12.80
CA LEU A 235 -11.52 -6.41 -12.03
C LEU A 235 -12.51 -5.25 -12.26
N GLU A 236 -13.80 -5.51 -12.09
CA GLU A 236 -14.89 -4.56 -12.40
C GLU A 236 -14.86 -3.27 -11.56
N ASN A 237 -14.31 -3.34 -10.34
CA ASN A 237 -14.23 -2.22 -9.40
C ASN A 237 -12.84 -1.55 -9.34
N LEU A 238 -11.94 -1.88 -10.27
CA LEU A 238 -10.57 -1.39 -10.23
C LEU A 238 -10.51 0.11 -10.53
N ARG A 239 -10.04 0.88 -9.55
CA ARG A 239 -9.90 2.35 -9.62
C ARG A 239 -8.46 2.79 -9.76
N LYS A 240 -7.51 1.96 -9.33
CA LYS A 240 -6.09 2.29 -9.36
C LYS A 240 -5.26 1.09 -9.76
N LEU A 241 -4.57 1.22 -10.89
CA LEU A 241 -3.59 0.27 -11.39
C LEU A 241 -2.24 0.97 -11.50
N ARG A 242 -1.21 0.43 -10.82
CA ARG A 242 0.17 0.90 -10.97
C ARG A 242 1.03 -0.17 -11.61
N LEU A 243 1.52 0.13 -12.81
CA LEU A 243 2.39 -0.74 -13.62
C LEU A 243 3.72 -0.06 -13.97
N ASP A 244 3.96 1.15 -13.50
CA ASP A 244 5.19 1.89 -13.75
C ASP A 244 6.45 1.12 -13.28
N SER A 245 7.62 1.44 -13.81
CA SER A 245 8.86 0.72 -13.50
C SER A 245 8.77 -0.80 -13.79
N ASN A 246 8.14 -1.16 -14.91
CA ASN A 246 8.22 -2.48 -15.52
C ASN A 246 8.85 -2.37 -16.92
N ALA A 247 9.25 -3.49 -17.50
CA ALA A 247 9.85 -3.55 -18.83
C ALA A 247 8.81 -3.71 -19.95
N LEU A 248 7.65 -3.02 -19.84
CA LEU A 248 6.52 -3.21 -20.74
C LEU A 248 6.89 -2.84 -22.18
N ILE A 249 6.67 -3.77 -23.10
CA ILE A 249 6.89 -3.62 -24.53
C ILE A 249 5.61 -3.10 -25.17
N CYS A 250 5.67 -1.94 -25.79
CA CYS A 250 4.57 -1.38 -26.57
C CYS A 250 4.62 -1.95 -28.00
N ASP A 251 3.91 -3.06 -28.24
CA ASP A 251 3.70 -3.64 -29.57
C ASP A 251 2.19 -3.85 -29.84
N CYS A 252 1.85 -4.39 -31.02
CA CYS A 252 0.45 -4.63 -31.40
C CYS A 252 -0.30 -5.56 -30.43
N SER A 253 0.40 -6.39 -29.65
CA SER A 253 -0.21 -7.27 -28.65
C SER A 253 -0.77 -6.50 -27.45
N MET A 254 -0.34 -5.26 -27.22
CA MET A 254 -0.81 -4.40 -26.13
C MET A 254 -1.98 -3.47 -26.53
N LEU A 255 -2.47 -3.54 -27.77
CA LEU A 255 -3.53 -2.64 -28.26
C LEU A 255 -4.83 -2.76 -27.45
N TRP A 256 -5.16 -3.97 -26.99
CA TRP A 256 -6.33 -4.19 -26.12
C TRP A 256 -6.20 -3.43 -24.79
N PHE A 257 -4.99 -3.37 -24.24
CA PHE A 257 -4.73 -2.77 -22.94
C PHE A 257 -4.85 -1.25 -23.02
N VAL A 258 -4.39 -0.66 -24.12
CA VAL A 258 -4.61 0.77 -24.40
C VAL A 258 -6.09 1.09 -24.50
N ARG A 259 -6.88 0.24 -25.20
CA ARG A 259 -8.34 0.39 -25.30
C ARG A 259 -9.08 0.21 -23.97
N MET A 260 -8.51 -0.57 -23.05
CA MET A 260 -9.07 -0.76 -21.72
C MET A 260 -8.83 0.47 -20.82
N LEU A 261 -7.76 1.23 -21.07
CA LEU A 261 -7.41 2.43 -20.30
C LEU A 261 -8.07 3.71 -20.81
N SER A 262 -8.55 3.71 -22.06
CA SER A 262 -9.22 4.84 -22.73
C SER A 262 -10.73 4.83 -22.49
#